data_AF-A0A6I3SH32-F1
#
_entry.id   AF-A0A6I3SH32-F1
#
_cell.length_a   1.000
_cell.length_b   1.000
_cell.length_c   1.000
_cell.angle_alpha   90.00
_cell.angle_beta   90.00
_cell.angle_gamma   90.00
#
_symmetry.space_group_name_H-M   'P 1'
#
loop_
_entity.id
_entity.type
_entity.pdbx_description
1 polymer ?
#
loop_
_entity_poly.entity_id
_entity_poly.type
_entity_poly.pdbx_seq_one_letter_code
_entity_poly.pdbx_strand_id
1 'polypeptide(L)'
;MSRYKGKRQLSDIYKEIPSDSPVGLVRLQEPQKASLFLRIMEGYSHLAMIVSFYPDIGWYSIYTTPDNRQEVESILSTLPVRLTTMQFVSAGQLPVIVLQGD
;
A
#
# COMPACT_ATOMS: atom_id res chain seq x y z
N MET A 1 7.45 11.95 -24.92
CA MET A 1 7.90 10.94 -23.94
C MET A 1 6.67 10.36 -23.27
N SER A 2 6.30 9.12 -23.62
CA SER A 2 5.10 8.47 -23.06
C SER A 2 5.44 7.92 -21.67
N ARG A 3 5.01 8.58 -20.59
CA ARG A 3 5.07 8.03 -19.23
C ARG A 3 4.23 6.75 -19.21
N TYR A 4 4.80 5.66 -18.71
CA TYR A 4 4.07 4.41 -18.48
C TYR A 4 2.92 4.69 -17.50
N LYS A 5 1.69 4.79 -18.03
CA LYS A 5 0.46 4.75 -17.24
C LYS A 5 0.33 3.31 -16.77
N GLY A 6 0.75 3.01 -15.54
CA GLY A 6 0.62 1.70 -14.92
C GLY A 6 -0.81 1.18 -15.13
N LYS A 7 -0.99 0.29 -16.11
CA LYS A 7 -2.27 -0.35 -16.36
C LYS A 7 -2.57 -1.22 -15.15
N ARG A 8 -3.84 -1.28 -14.75
CA ARG A 8 -4.49 -2.13 -13.73
C ARG A 8 -4.07 -3.63 -13.68
N GLN A 9 -3.11 -4.08 -14.47
CA GLN A 9 -2.62 -5.46 -14.47
C GLN A 9 -2.00 -5.86 -13.13
N LEU A 10 -1.33 -4.96 -12.40
CA LEU A 10 -0.81 -5.28 -11.06
C LEU A 10 -1.90 -5.26 -9.97
N SER A 11 -3.03 -4.57 -10.18
CA SER A 11 -4.16 -4.66 -9.24
C SER A 11 -4.86 -6.00 -9.30
N ASP A 12 -4.68 -6.80 -10.35
CA ASP A 12 -5.19 -8.18 -10.40
C ASP A 12 -4.35 -9.15 -9.55
N ILE A 13 -3.07 -8.83 -9.25
CA ILE A 13 -2.22 -9.63 -8.34
C ILE A 13 -2.84 -9.74 -6.95
N TYR A 14 -3.68 -8.78 -6.54
CA TYR A 14 -4.48 -8.86 -5.31
C TYR A 14 -5.32 -10.14 -5.20
N LYS A 15 -5.75 -10.70 -6.34
CA LYS A 15 -6.53 -11.94 -6.40
C LYS A 15 -5.69 -13.19 -6.18
N GLU A 16 -4.38 -13.09 -6.44
CA GLU A 16 -3.43 -14.20 -6.33
C GLU A 16 -2.71 -14.22 -4.97
N ILE A 17 -2.89 -13.18 -4.16
CA ILE A 17 -2.25 -13.13 -2.85
C ILE A 17 -3.02 -14.03 -1.89
N PRO A 18 -2.35 -14.99 -1.23
CA PRO A 18 -2.99 -15.88 -0.27
C PRO A 18 -3.78 -15.07 0.75
N SER A 19 -5.03 -15.46 0.96
CA SER A 19 -5.95 -14.86 1.93
C SER A 19 -5.40 -14.83 3.37
N ASP A 20 -4.32 -15.57 3.64
CA ASP A 20 -3.57 -15.62 4.90
C ASP A 20 -2.44 -14.59 5.05
N SER A 21 -2.13 -13.82 4.01
CA SER A 21 -1.07 -12.80 4.10
C SER A 21 -1.58 -11.53 4.79
N PRO A 22 -0.87 -10.96 5.79
CA PRO A 22 -1.23 -9.68 6.38
C PRO A 22 -1.16 -8.58 5.32
N VAL A 23 -2.32 -7.99 5.02
CA VAL A 23 -2.42 -6.88 4.06
C VAL A 23 -2.68 -5.59 4.82
N GLY A 24 -1.75 -4.66 4.70
CA GLY A 24 -1.91 -3.26 5.07
C GLY A 24 -2.50 -2.46 3.93
N LEU A 25 -3.50 -1.63 4.20
CA LEU A 25 -3.99 -0.61 3.30
C LEU A 25 -3.55 0.76 3.82
N VAL A 26 -2.88 1.50 2.94
CA VAL A 26 -2.43 2.86 3.24
C VAL A 26 -2.97 3.84 2.22
N ARG A 27 -3.34 5.03 2.70
CA ARG A 27 -3.73 6.15 1.86
C ARG A 27 -2.80 7.32 2.09
N LEU A 28 -2.15 7.79 1.05
CA LEU A 28 -1.40 9.05 1.08
C LEU A 28 -2.37 10.23 1.14
N GLN A 29 -2.11 11.17 2.05
CA GLN A 29 -2.85 12.44 2.11
C GLN A 29 -2.62 13.29 0.85
N GLU A 30 -1.40 13.20 0.29
CA GLU A 30 -0.96 13.94 -0.88
C GLU A 30 -0.56 12.94 -1.99
N PRO A 31 -1.48 12.52 -2.86
CA PRO A 31 -1.20 11.54 -3.93
C PRO A 31 -0.04 11.96 -4.85
N GLN A 32 0.19 13.26 -5.04
CA GLN A 32 1.33 13.80 -5.79
C GLN A 32 2.70 13.41 -5.21
N LYS A 33 2.77 13.06 -3.92
CA LYS A 33 4.00 12.57 -3.25
C LYS A 33 4.20 11.05 -3.39
N ALA A 34 3.34 10.35 -4.14
CA ALA A 34 3.44 8.92 -4.38
C ALA A 34 4.83 8.46 -4.84
N SER A 35 5.49 9.22 -5.73
CA SER A 35 6.82 8.85 -6.20
C SER A 35 7.88 8.86 -5.10
N LEU A 36 7.78 9.80 -4.14
CA LEU A 36 8.67 9.84 -2.98
C LEU A 36 8.38 8.67 -2.04
N PHE A 37 7.10 8.43 -1.74
CA PHE A 37 6.66 7.29 -0.93
C PHE A 37 7.19 5.97 -1.47
N LEU A 38 6.93 5.66 -2.75
CA LEU A 38 7.35 4.42 -3.38
C LEU A 38 8.87 4.27 -3.40
N ARG A 39 9.61 5.36 -3.64
CA ARG A 39 11.08 5.33 -3.66
C ARG A 39 11.69 5.08 -2.29
N ILE A 40 11.10 5.59 -1.21
CA ILE A 40 11.55 5.28 0.15
C ILE A 40 11.25 3.81 0.46
N MET A 41 10.03 3.36 0.14
CA MET A 41 9.60 1.99 0.41
C MET A 41 10.34 0.94 -0.42
N GLU A 42 10.89 1.29 -1.58
CA GLU A 42 11.80 0.44 -2.35
C GLU A 42 13.04 0.04 -1.53
N GLY A 43 13.54 0.93 -0.66
CA GLY A 43 14.62 0.63 0.28
C GLY A 43 14.25 -0.40 1.35
N TYR A 44 12.96 -0.61 1.58
CA TYR A 44 12.41 -1.57 2.53
C TYR A 44 11.71 -2.76 1.84
N SER A 45 12.04 -3.02 0.57
CA SER A 45 11.45 -4.11 -0.22
C SER A 45 11.68 -5.52 0.33
N HIS A 46 12.66 -5.68 1.24
CA HIS A 46 12.91 -6.93 1.96
C HIS A 46 11.94 -7.16 3.14
N LEU A 47 11.24 -6.11 3.60
CA LEU A 47 10.29 -6.17 4.71
C LEU A 47 8.84 -6.19 4.23
N ALA A 48 8.57 -5.51 3.11
CA ALA A 48 7.23 -5.41 2.56
C ALA A 48 7.22 -5.25 1.04
N MET A 49 6.19 -5.81 0.41
CA MET A 49 5.85 -5.57 -0.98
C MET A 49 4.75 -4.53 -1.06
N ILE A 50 4.96 -3.47 -1.85
CA ILE A 50 3.93 -2.44 -2.10
C ILE A 50 3.31 -2.63 -3.47
N VAL A 51 1.98 -2.68 -3.48
CA VAL A 51 1.17 -2.75 -4.69
C VAL A 51 0.32 -1.50 -4.82
N SER A 52 0.29 -0.93 -6.02
CA SER A 52 -0.59 0.20 -6.33
C SER A 52 -2.01 -0.30 -6.53
N PHE A 53 -2.95 0.17 -5.70
CA PHE A 53 -4.35 -0.23 -5.76
C PHE A 53 -5.20 0.83 -6.48
N TYR A 54 -5.23 2.05 -5.94
CA TYR A 54 -5.78 3.24 -6.63
C TYR A 54 -4.80 4.41 -6.51
N PRO A 55 -3.71 4.42 -7.31
CA PRO A 55 -2.65 5.40 -7.19
C PRO A 55 -3.11 6.84 -7.47
N ASP A 56 -4.12 7.03 -8.31
CA ASP A 56 -4.67 8.36 -8.64
C ASP A 56 -5.24 9.08 -7.42
N ILE A 57 -5.74 8.32 -6.43
CA ILE A 57 -6.29 8.82 -5.17
C ILE A 57 -5.44 8.43 -3.95
N GLY A 58 -4.20 7.98 -4.20
CA GLY A 58 -3.18 7.73 -3.18
C GLY A 58 -3.32 6.42 -2.40
N TRP A 59 -4.10 5.45 -2.86
CA TRP A 59 -4.25 4.16 -2.19
C TRP A 59 -3.21 3.13 -2.64
N TYR A 60 -2.56 2.54 -1.65
CA TYR A 60 -1.57 1.49 -1.80
C TYR A 60 -1.85 0.36 -0.84
N SER A 61 -1.37 -0.82 -1.21
CA SER A 61 -1.42 -2.01 -0.37
C SER A 61 -0.03 -2.46 -0.06
N ILE A 62 0.16 -2.89 1.18
CA ILE A 62 1.44 -3.25 1.76
C ILE A 62 1.30 -4.66 2.27
N TYR A 63 2.03 -5.57 1.64
CA TYR A 63 2.11 -6.96 2.07
C TYR A 63 3.34 -7.12 2.93
N THR A 64 3.16 -7.67 4.12
CA THR A 64 4.24 -7.94 5.05
C THR A 64 3.99 -9.27 5.74
N THR A 65 5.01 -9.89 6.29
CA THR A 65 4.85 -11.07 7.15
C THR A 65 4.43 -10.64 8.55
N PRO A 66 3.80 -11.53 9.36
CA PRO A 66 3.47 -11.21 10.75
C PRO A 66 4.69 -10.72 11.55
N ASP A 67 5.86 -11.30 11.30
CA ASP A 67 7.12 -10.98 12.00
C ASP A 67 7.62 -9.56 11.69
N ASN A 68 7.48 -9.11 10.43
CA ASN A 68 8.01 -7.81 9.98
C ASN A 68 6.99 -6.68 10.11
N ARG A 69 5.74 -6.98 10.46
CA ARG A 69 4.63 -6.01 10.49
C ARG A 69 4.92 -4.80 11.38
N GLN A 70 5.41 -5.02 12.60
CA GLN A 70 5.69 -3.93 13.54
C GLN A 70 6.77 -2.98 13.01
N GLU A 71 7.79 -3.53 12.36
CA GLU A 71 8.85 -2.74 11.75
C GLU A 71 8.32 -1.91 10.58
N VAL A 72 7.46 -2.50 9.74
CA VAL A 72 6.81 -1.79 8.63
C VAL A 72 5.89 -0.68 9.15
N GLU A 73 5.10 -0.93 10.19
CA GLU A 73 4.26 0.10 10.85
C GLU A 73 5.11 1.25 11.39
N SER A 74 6.25 0.95 12.01
CA SER A 74 7.21 1.95 12.50
C SER A 74 7.79 2.78 11.36
N ILE A 75 8.25 2.14 10.27
CA ILE A 75 8.74 2.84 9.07
C ILE A 75 7.67 3.78 8.54
N LEU A 76 6.44 3.29 8.32
CA LEU A 76 5.31 4.07 7.80
C LEU A 76 5.00 5.30 8.65
N SER A 77 5.15 5.20 9.97
CA SER A 77 4.93 6.32 10.90
C SER A 77 6.02 7.40 10.86
N THR A 78 7.22 7.06 10.38
CA THR A 78 8.39 7.97 10.32
C THR A 78 8.63 8.57 8.94
N LEU A 79 7.87 8.14 7.93
CA LEU A 79 8.05 8.62 6.57
C LEU A 79 7.82 10.13 6.45
N PRO A 80 8.57 10.83 5.57
CA PRO A 80 8.35 12.23 5.25
C PRO A 80 7.14 12.43 4.30
N VAL A 81 6.14 11.55 4.36
CA VAL A 81 4.86 11.65 3.68
C VAL A 81 3.74 11.43 4.69
N ARG A 82 2.64 12.19 4.56
CA ARG A 82 1.51 12.03 5.48
C ARG A 82 0.57 10.93 4.99
N LEU A 83 0.25 10.01 5.89
CA LEU A 83 -0.73 8.96 5.66
C LEU A 83 -2.07 9.38 6.30
N THR A 84 -3.16 9.33 5.53
CA THR A 84 -4.53 9.58 6.02
C THR A 84 -5.11 8.33 6.70
N THR A 85 -4.73 7.15 6.21
CA THR A 85 -5.21 5.88 6.72
C THR A 85 -4.07 4.87 6.67
N MET A 86 -3.95 4.09 7.74
CA MET A 86 -3.10 2.91 7.82
C MET A 86 -3.88 1.84 8.56
N GLN A 87 -4.35 0.83 7.84
CA GLN A 87 -5.13 -0.27 8.39
C GLN A 87 -4.51 -1.58 7.94
N PHE A 88 -3.96 -2.33 8.89
CA PHE A 88 -3.55 -3.70 8.67
C PHE A 88 -4.69 -4.61 9.04
N VAL A 89 -5.13 -5.42 8.08
CA VAL A 89 -6.17 -6.41 8.31
C VAL A 89 -5.59 -7.79 8.48
N SER A 90 -6.18 -8.52 9.43
CA SER A 90 -5.93 -9.94 9.60
C SER A 90 -6.56 -10.70 8.44
N ALA A 91 -5.90 -11.79 8.05
CA ALA A 91 -6.40 -12.79 7.10
C ALA A 91 -7.90 -13.07 7.30
N GLY A 92 -8.70 -12.86 6.27
CA GLY A 92 -10.15 -13.11 6.29
C GLY A 92 -11.08 -11.91 6.56
N GLN A 93 -10.55 -10.74 6.91
CA GLN A 93 -11.32 -9.50 7.02
C GLN A 93 -10.71 -8.41 6.16
N LEU A 94 -10.84 -8.48 4.83
CA LEU A 94 -10.56 -7.29 4.01
C LEU A 94 -11.44 -6.15 4.54
N PRO A 95 -10.87 -4.97 4.86
CA PRO A 95 -11.70 -3.87 5.29
C PRO A 95 -12.50 -3.50 4.05
N VAL A 96 -13.82 -3.46 4.17
CA VAL A 96 -14.67 -2.88 3.14
C VAL A 96 -14.27 -1.41 3.09
N ILE A 97 -13.33 -1.06 2.21
CA ILE A 97 -13.07 0.33 1.85
C ILE A 97 -14.33 0.76 1.11
N VAL A 98 -15.29 1.30 1.86
CA VAL A 98 -16.36 2.09 1.27
C VAL A 98 -15.64 3.29 0.67
N LEU A 99 -15.35 3.20 -0.63
CA LEU A 99 -14.96 4.34 -1.44
C LEU A 99 -16.18 5.27 -1.45
N GLN A 100 -16.34 6.07 -0.39
CA GLN A 100 -17.24 7.21 -0.44
C GLN A 100 -16.67 8.14 -1.49
N GLY A 101 -17.31 8.11 -2.66
CA GLY A 101 -17.15 9.12 -3.67
C GLY A 101 -17.80 10.40 -3.18
N ASP A 102 -16.98 11.43 -3.04
CA ASP A 102 -17.37 12.83 -3.16
C ASP A 102 -16.42 13.47 -4.17
#